data_AF-A0A7Y1VBD0-F1
#
_entry.id   AF-A0A7Y1VBD0-F1
#
_cell.length_a   1.000
_cell.length_b   1.000
_cell.length_c   1.000
_cell.angle_alpha   90.00
_cell.angle_beta   90.00
_cell.angle_gamma   90.00
#
_symmetry.space_group_name_H-M   'P 1'
#
loop_
_entity.id
_entity.type
_entity.pdbx_description
1 polymer ?
#
loop_
_entity_poly.entity_id
_entity_poly.type
_entity_poly.pdbx_seq_one_letter_code
_entity_poly.pdbx_strand_id
1 'polypeptide(L)'
;LQPYLNSPVENASYYFQNINRKKKYELDLLLLTQGWSSYDWYDVFNNPPKLLYPFETGISINATVNRRTSGQYLIYPTRFSKSNLIALTDDEKTFERTDFYFLSDERIRIGEIQSNGKVLKPSLYLQFNPSKIPDFKMPGEDILDIKGERILEYSGNNAMIPSWNNIEELDEVVVTADRKATKLERLRKTNTGNVDVFDDKKRKSYSDLASYLSTKGFQVYPNAGTLVILNKNAVSANSARTPLVYLDGVLLSSFSLLFNFQMNIVDYIVVNRSGVGEGVRGAGGVIKIYTDPSVNLIKKYGKVYQEYEVPLTYSKTKKFYTPKYSSFQSDFYKEYGVIHWVPDLRTDSMGNFLFSIPDTDQDEVKLFIEGISAKGQYLSESKNITLK
;
A
#
# COMPACT_ATOMS: atom_id res chain seq x y z
N LEU A 1 5.33 -48.34 -20.98
CA LEU A 1 6.27 -47.93 -22.05
C LEU A 1 5.53 -47.68 -23.36
N GLN A 2 4.72 -48.62 -23.84
CA GLN A 2 4.02 -48.55 -25.13
C GLN A 2 3.16 -47.29 -25.39
N PRO A 3 2.45 -46.69 -24.41
CA PRO A 3 1.71 -45.44 -24.64
C PRO A 3 2.60 -44.24 -24.97
N TYR A 4 3.90 -44.33 -24.65
CA TYR A 4 4.87 -43.25 -24.80
C TYR A 4 5.79 -43.45 -26.01
N LEU A 5 5.62 -44.52 -26.80
CA LEU A 5 6.46 -44.83 -27.96
C LEU A 5 5.65 -44.86 -29.25
N ASN A 6 6.23 -44.37 -30.34
CA ASN A 6 5.63 -44.35 -31.67
C ASN A 6 5.79 -45.69 -32.42
N SER A 7 6.62 -46.61 -31.90
CA SER A 7 6.97 -47.89 -32.51
C SER A 7 7.02 -49.00 -31.45
N PRO A 8 6.75 -50.27 -31.80
CA PRO A 8 6.86 -51.39 -30.89
C PRO A 8 8.32 -51.64 -30.47
N VAL A 9 8.54 -52.04 -29.22
CA VAL A 9 9.87 -52.35 -28.67
C VAL A 9 9.96 -53.83 -28.34
N GLU A 10 10.98 -54.49 -28.89
CA GLU A 10 11.15 -55.94 -28.81
C GLU A 10 11.33 -56.46 -27.38
N ASN A 11 12.08 -55.76 -26.53
CA ASN A 11 12.33 -56.17 -25.14
C ASN A 11 12.08 -55.05 -24.13
N ALA A 12 10.82 -54.63 -24.00
CA ALA A 12 10.44 -53.59 -23.04
C ALA A 12 10.81 -53.94 -21.58
N SER A 13 10.81 -55.23 -21.22
CA SER A 13 11.12 -55.70 -19.86
C SER A 13 12.57 -55.43 -19.44
N TYR A 14 13.50 -55.38 -20.39
CA TYR A 14 14.92 -55.07 -20.16
C TYR A 14 15.12 -53.78 -19.34
N TYR A 15 14.34 -52.73 -19.65
CA TYR A 15 14.47 -51.40 -19.05
C TYR A 15 13.96 -51.33 -17.60
N PHE A 16 13.14 -52.29 -17.16
CA PHE A 16 12.51 -52.27 -15.83
C PHE A 16 13.07 -53.31 -14.85
N GLN A 17 13.98 -54.19 -15.29
CA GLN A 17 14.65 -55.16 -14.44
C GLN A 17 16.00 -54.63 -13.94
N ASN A 18 16.35 -54.82 -12.66
CA ASN A 18 17.67 -54.48 -12.10
C ASN A 18 18.15 -53.08 -12.49
N ILE A 19 17.35 -52.06 -12.15
CA ILE A 19 17.53 -50.67 -12.61
C ILE A 19 18.89 -50.14 -12.13
N ASN A 20 19.75 -49.75 -13.09
CA ASN A 20 21.03 -49.12 -12.83
C ASN A 20 21.19 -47.86 -13.69
N ARG A 21 22.28 -47.09 -13.49
CA ARG A 21 22.53 -45.84 -14.23
C ARG A 21 22.56 -46.05 -15.75
N LYS A 22 23.13 -47.17 -16.21
CA LYS A 22 23.21 -47.51 -17.64
C LYS A 22 21.81 -47.76 -18.24
N LYS A 23 20.94 -48.51 -17.56
CA LYS A 23 19.57 -48.77 -18.02
C LYS A 23 18.69 -47.54 -18.03
N LYS A 24 18.88 -46.62 -17.07
CA LYS A 24 18.20 -45.32 -17.10
C LYS A 24 18.61 -44.52 -18.34
N TYR A 25 19.92 -44.44 -18.60
CA TYR A 25 20.43 -43.77 -19.80
C TYR A 25 19.92 -44.40 -21.11
N GLU A 26 19.88 -45.73 -21.20
CA GLU A 26 19.34 -46.43 -22.37
C GLU A 26 17.83 -46.23 -22.55
N LEU A 27 17.07 -46.16 -21.44
CA LEU A 27 15.64 -45.82 -21.46
C LEU A 27 15.42 -44.38 -21.94
N ASP A 28 16.25 -43.43 -21.47
CA ASP A 28 16.18 -42.04 -21.93
C ASP A 28 16.46 -41.95 -23.43
N LEU A 29 17.48 -42.66 -23.93
CA LEU A 29 17.77 -42.73 -25.38
C LEU A 29 16.61 -43.33 -26.19
N LEU A 30 15.97 -44.37 -25.67
CA LEU A 30 14.79 -44.96 -26.31
C LEU A 30 13.64 -43.95 -26.40
N LEU A 31 13.35 -43.23 -25.31
CA LEU A 31 12.29 -42.22 -25.29
C LEU A 31 12.62 -41.00 -26.17
N LEU A 32 13.90 -40.64 -26.32
CA LEU A 32 14.32 -39.55 -27.21
C LEU A 32 14.21 -39.92 -28.70
N THR A 33 14.43 -41.19 -29.04
CA THR A 33 14.50 -41.64 -30.45
C THR A 33 13.19 -42.23 -30.98
N GLN A 34 12.43 -42.90 -30.11
CA GLN A 34 11.18 -43.59 -30.46
C GLN A 34 9.99 -43.10 -29.63
N GLY A 35 10.18 -42.13 -28.75
CA GLY A 35 9.09 -41.58 -27.94
C GLY A 35 8.14 -40.69 -28.74
N TRP A 36 6.89 -40.62 -28.28
CA TRP A 36 5.99 -39.54 -28.67
C TRP A 36 6.53 -38.24 -28.07
N SER A 37 7.09 -37.38 -28.91
CA SER A 37 7.35 -35.99 -28.55
C SER A 37 6.11 -35.17 -28.83
N SER A 38 5.74 -34.29 -27.90
CA SER A 38 4.73 -33.26 -28.15
C SER A 38 5.20 -32.21 -29.18
N TYR A 39 6.47 -32.28 -29.61
CA TYR A 39 7.13 -31.34 -30.50
C TYR A 39 7.76 -32.06 -31.69
N ASP A 40 7.46 -31.62 -32.90
CA ASP A 40 8.19 -32.01 -34.11
C ASP A 40 9.40 -31.09 -34.30
N TRP A 41 10.60 -31.66 -34.40
CA TRP A 41 11.82 -30.88 -34.61
C TRP A 41 11.79 -30.07 -35.91
N TYR A 42 11.17 -30.61 -36.96
CA TYR A 42 10.98 -29.87 -38.21
C TYR A 42 10.15 -28.61 -37.98
N ASP A 43 9.06 -28.70 -37.22
CA ASP A 43 8.24 -27.54 -36.86
C ASP A 43 8.96 -26.60 -35.90
N VAL A 44 9.75 -27.11 -34.95
CA VAL A 44 10.55 -26.25 -34.05
C VAL A 44 11.54 -25.38 -34.84
N PHE A 45 12.19 -25.93 -35.87
CA PHE A 45 13.18 -25.18 -36.66
C PHE A 45 12.56 -24.37 -37.81
N ASN A 46 11.50 -24.86 -38.44
CA ASN A 46 10.93 -24.24 -39.64
C ASN A 46 9.64 -23.47 -39.40
N ASN A 47 8.87 -23.83 -38.35
CA ASN A 47 7.60 -23.21 -37.96
C ASN A 47 7.53 -22.91 -36.45
N PRO A 48 8.53 -22.22 -35.86
CA PRO A 48 8.56 -22.02 -34.42
C PRO A 48 7.27 -21.32 -33.95
N PRO A 49 6.66 -21.77 -32.83
CA PRO A 49 5.44 -21.19 -32.33
C PRO A 49 5.64 -19.71 -32.03
N LYS A 50 4.72 -18.87 -32.50
CA LYS A 50 4.77 -17.43 -32.25
C LYS A 50 4.44 -17.16 -30.78
N LEU A 51 5.34 -16.49 -30.07
CA LEU A 51 5.08 -16.04 -28.70
C LEU A 51 4.02 -14.93 -28.73
N LEU A 52 2.78 -15.29 -28.44
CA LEU A 52 1.65 -14.35 -28.43
C LEU A 52 1.59 -13.54 -27.12
N TYR A 53 1.98 -14.15 -26.01
CA TYR A 53 1.90 -13.56 -24.67
C TYR A 53 3.24 -13.73 -23.95
N PRO A 54 4.04 -12.67 -23.81
CA PRO A 54 5.26 -12.72 -23.02
C PRO A 54 4.92 -12.87 -21.52
N PHE A 55 5.89 -13.36 -20.75
CA PHE A 55 5.75 -13.44 -19.30
C PHE A 55 5.65 -12.03 -18.70
N GLU A 56 4.61 -11.79 -17.89
CA GLU A 56 4.36 -10.51 -17.25
C GLU A 56 5.18 -10.40 -15.95
N THR A 57 6.16 -9.49 -15.92
CA THR A 57 6.98 -9.20 -14.73
C THR A 57 6.46 -8.00 -13.92
N GLY A 58 5.34 -7.42 -14.31
CA GLY A 58 4.74 -6.25 -13.68
C GLY A 58 3.86 -5.47 -14.66
N ILE A 59 3.51 -4.23 -14.31
CA ILE A 59 2.80 -3.35 -15.22
C ILE A 59 3.82 -2.63 -16.10
N SER A 60 3.70 -2.75 -17.41
CA SER A 60 4.44 -1.95 -18.39
C SER A 60 3.66 -0.70 -18.80
N ILE A 61 4.42 0.31 -19.23
CA ILE A 61 3.92 1.61 -19.63
C ILE A 61 4.49 1.93 -20.99
N ASN A 62 3.60 2.09 -21.95
CA ASN A 62 3.89 2.58 -23.29
C ASN A 62 3.43 4.03 -23.39
N ALA A 63 4.39 4.94 -23.50
CA ALA A 63 4.13 6.36 -23.62
C ALA A 63 4.32 6.83 -25.06
N THR A 64 3.33 7.51 -25.61
CA THR A 64 3.37 8.17 -26.92
C THR A 64 3.51 9.67 -26.75
N VAL A 65 4.51 10.25 -27.41
CA VAL A 65 4.78 11.68 -27.41
C VAL A 65 3.86 12.37 -28.41
N ASN A 66 2.87 13.12 -27.90
CA ASN A 66 1.98 13.91 -28.75
C ASN A 66 2.64 15.21 -29.20
N ARG A 67 3.43 15.85 -28.32
CA ARG A 67 4.21 17.05 -28.63
C ARG A 67 5.54 17.00 -27.89
N ARG A 68 6.63 17.10 -28.64
CA ARG A 68 8.01 17.09 -28.13
C ARG A 68 8.50 18.51 -27.90
N THR A 69 9.17 18.74 -26.77
CA THR A 69 9.88 19.99 -26.49
C THR A 69 11.41 19.78 -26.48
N SER A 70 11.88 18.76 -25.75
CA SER A 70 13.30 18.39 -25.65
C SER A 70 13.57 16.92 -25.93
N GLY A 71 12.57 16.05 -25.78
CA GLY A 71 12.75 14.60 -25.92
C GLY A 71 13.40 13.92 -24.71
N GLN A 72 13.66 14.65 -23.62
CA GLN A 72 14.17 14.09 -22.37
C GLN A 72 13.07 14.03 -21.32
N TYR A 73 12.71 12.84 -20.85
CA TYR A 73 11.65 12.60 -19.88
C TYR A 73 12.20 12.05 -18.58
N LEU A 74 11.70 12.56 -17.46
CA LEU A 74 11.95 12.06 -16.12
C LEU A 74 10.69 11.40 -15.58
N ILE A 75 10.74 10.09 -15.40
CA ILE A 75 9.77 9.33 -14.62
C ILE A 75 10.17 9.45 -13.16
N TYR A 76 9.29 10.02 -12.34
CA TYR A 76 9.51 10.14 -10.91
C TYR A 76 9.37 8.77 -10.22
N PRO A 77 10.06 8.56 -9.08
CA PRO A 77 10.01 7.29 -8.38
C PRO A 77 8.58 6.97 -7.90
N THR A 78 8.26 5.68 -7.91
CA THR A 78 7.10 5.11 -7.20
C THR A 78 7.59 4.46 -5.92
N ARG A 79 6.71 3.81 -5.14
CA ARG A 79 7.15 3.10 -3.93
C ARG A 79 8.11 1.94 -4.22
N PHE A 80 7.94 1.26 -5.36
CA PHE A 80 8.73 0.08 -5.71
C PHE A 80 9.59 0.25 -6.96
N SER A 81 9.58 1.43 -7.59
CA SER A 81 10.46 1.73 -8.73
C SER A 81 11.23 3.04 -8.53
N LYS A 82 12.52 3.02 -8.90
CA LYS A 82 13.38 4.20 -8.84
C LYS A 82 13.07 5.16 -9.99
N SER A 83 13.53 6.40 -9.85
CA SER A 83 13.45 7.39 -10.93
C SER A 83 14.13 6.89 -12.20
N ASN A 84 13.53 7.19 -13.35
CA ASN A 84 14.04 6.78 -14.65
C ASN A 84 14.15 8.00 -15.57
N LEU A 85 15.31 8.16 -16.21
CA LEU A 85 15.52 9.20 -17.23
C LEU A 85 15.52 8.54 -18.60
N ILE A 86 14.78 9.16 -19.53
CA ILE A 86 14.58 8.66 -20.89
C ILE A 86 14.94 9.77 -21.84
N ALA A 87 15.89 9.53 -22.73
CA ALA A 87 16.19 10.44 -23.83
C ALA A 87 15.79 9.75 -25.12
N LEU A 88 14.91 10.38 -25.88
CA LEU A 88 14.47 9.91 -27.19
C LEU A 88 15.27 10.62 -28.28
N THR A 89 15.72 9.87 -29.28
CA THR A 89 16.20 10.41 -30.56
C THR A 89 15.06 11.09 -31.32
N ASP A 90 15.36 11.93 -32.32
CA ASP A 90 14.33 12.73 -33.02
C ASP A 90 13.29 11.90 -33.76
N ASP A 91 13.66 10.70 -34.19
CA ASP A 91 12.77 9.77 -34.91
C ASP A 91 11.85 8.97 -33.97
N GLU A 92 12.23 8.83 -32.70
CA GLU A 92 11.45 8.07 -31.71
C GLU A 92 10.25 8.88 -31.21
N LYS A 93 9.05 8.32 -31.31
CA LYS A 93 7.81 8.95 -30.78
C LYS A 93 7.23 8.24 -29.58
N THR A 94 7.78 7.08 -29.23
CA THR A 94 7.28 6.24 -28.15
C THR A 94 8.42 5.74 -27.29
N PHE A 95 8.13 5.46 -26.01
CA PHE A 95 9.02 4.68 -25.15
C PHE A 95 8.22 3.70 -24.30
N GLU A 96 8.84 2.56 -24.01
CA GLU A 96 8.32 1.56 -23.09
C GLU A 96 9.15 1.52 -21.81
N ARG A 97 8.49 1.33 -20.66
CA ARG A 97 9.13 0.95 -19.41
C ARG A 97 8.33 -0.13 -18.71
N THR A 98 9.03 -1.15 -18.20
CA THR A 98 8.46 -2.33 -17.55
C THR A 98 8.67 -2.28 -16.03
N ASP A 99 8.19 -3.32 -15.34
CA ASP A 99 8.49 -3.61 -13.93
C ASP A 99 7.99 -2.56 -12.93
N PHE A 100 6.79 -2.01 -13.18
CA PHE A 100 6.09 -1.18 -12.20
C PHE A 100 5.14 -2.01 -11.34
N TYR A 101 5.19 -1.76 -10.03
CA TYR A 101 4.37 -2.42 -9.00
C TYR A 101 3.52 -1.40 -8.24
N PHE A 102 2.62 -0.73 -8.93
CA PHE A 102 1.81 0.35 -8.34
C PHE A 102 0.86 -0.18 -7.26
N LEU A 103 0.80 0.49 -6.11
CA LEU A 103 -0.26 0.25 -5.12
C LEU A 103 -1.52 1.07 -5.44
N SER A 104 -2.67 0.64 -4.92
CA SER A 104 -4.01 1.23 -5.14
C SER A 104 -4.19 2.75 -5.05
N ASP A 105 -3.29 3.51 -4.43
CA ASP A 105 -3.37 4.99 -4.35
C ASP A 105 -2.21 5.70 -5.06
N GLU A 106 -1.43 4.97 -5.85
CA GLU A 106 -0.30 5.52 -6.57
C GLU A 106 -0.70 6.04 -7.95
N ARG A 107 0.02 7.08 -8.37
CA ARG A 107 -0.06 7.66 -9.71
C ARG A 107 1.35 7.75 -10.26
N ILE A 108 1.51 7.54 -11.56
CA ILE A 108 2.78 7.82 -12.21
C ILE A 108 2.90 9.32 -12.49
N ARG A 109 4.09 9.87 -12.27
CA ARG A 109 4.41 11.26 -12.57
C ARG A 109 5.55 11.31 -13.58
N ILE A 110 5.38 12.10 -14.63
CA ILE A 110 6.39 12.28 -15.68
C ILE A 110 6.60 13.78 -15.94
N GLY A 111 7.86 14.20 -16.00
CA GLY A 111 8.28 15.54 -16.43
C GLY A 111 9.07 15.48 -17.74
N GLU A 112 9.09 16.55 -18.53
CA GLU A 112 10.03 16.73 -19.65
C GLU A 112 11.10 17.75 -19.25
N ILE A 113 12.38 17.38 -19.38
CA ILE A 113 13.54 18.19 -19.01
C ILE A 113 14.01 18.99 -20.23
N GLN A 114 13.96 20.31 -20.18
CA GLN A 114 14.50 21.18 -21.22
C GLN A 114 16.03 21.24 -21.19
N SER A 115 16.64 21.68 -22.29
CA SER A 115 18.09 21.87 -22.41
C SER A 115 18.69 22.82 -21.37
N ASN A 116 17.89 23.71 -20.77
CA ASN A 116 18.30 24.61 -19.68
C ASN A 116 18.16 23.99 -18.27
N GLY A 117 17.82 22.70 -18.18
CA GLY A 117 17.62 21.96 -16.93
C GLY A 117 16.25 22.18 -16.25
N LYS A 118 15.37 23.03 -16.80
CA LYS A 118 14.00 23.21 -16.26
C LYS A 118 13.13 22.03 -16.65
N VAL A 119 12.25 21.64 -15.74
CA VAL A 119 11.24 20.61 -15.98
C VAL A 119 9.91 21.27 -16.33
N LEU A 120 9.19 20.71 -17.31
CA LEU A 120 7.85 21.12 -17.69
C LEU A 120 6.92 19.92 -17.84
N LYS A 121 5.62 20.20 -17.85
CA LYS A 121 4.60 19.17 -18.05
C LYS A 121 4.71 18.60 -19.48
N PRO A 122 4.97 17.30 -19.62
CA PRO A 122 5.11 16.67 -20.91
C PRO A 122 3.73 16.49 -21.56
N SER A 123 3.69 16.39 -22.89
CA SER A 123 2.47 16.08 -23.64
C SER A 123 2.50 14.62 -24.09
N LEU A 124 2.24 13.70 -23.15
CA LEU A 124 2.26 12.24 -23.40
C LEU A 124 0.88 11.62 -23.24
N TYR A 125 0.62 10.59 -24.05
CA TYR A 125 -0.46 9.63 -23.86
C TYR A 125 0.13 8.30 -23.36
N LEU A 126 -0.36 7.78 -22.24
CA LEU A 126 0.12 6.53 -21.64
C LEU A 126 -0.88 5.39 -21.84
N GLN A 127 -0.36 4.23 -22.22
CA GLN A 127 -1.05 2.95 -22.18
C GLN A 127 -0.36 2.05 -21.17
N PHE A 128 -1.16 1.28 -20.43
CA PHE A 128 -0.67 0.34 -19.42
C PHE A 128 -0.95 -1.09 -19.86
N ASN A 129 -0.01 -1.99 -19.62
CA ASN A 129 -0.18 -3.41 -19.90
C ASN A 129 0.38 -4.28 -18.75
N PRO A 130 -0.42 -5.14 -18.11
CA PRO A 130 -1.88 -5.23 -18.23
C PRO A 130 -2.57 -3.98 -17.67
N SER A 131 -3.71 -3.61 -18.27
CA SER A 131 -4.56 -2.50 -17.80
C SER A 131 -5.77 -2.96 -16.99
N LYS A 132 -6.13 -4.24 -17.08
CA LYS A 132 -7.21 -4.87 -16.32
C LYS A 132 -6.96 -6.37 -16.23
N ILE A 133 -7.54 -7.01 -15.22
CA ILE A 133 -7.65 -8.47 -15.18
C ILE A 133 -8.75 -8.87 -16.17
N PRO A 134 -8.49 -9.75 -17.14
CA PRO A 134 -9.52 -10.19 -18.07
C PRO A 134 -10.59 -10.99 -17.32
N ASP A 135 -11.85 -10.81 -17.71
CA ASP A 135 -12.94 -11.63 -17.19
C ASP A 135 -12.73 -13.07 -17.65
N PHE A 136 -12.58 -13.98 -16.68
CA PHE A 136 -12.50 -15.40 -16.99
C PHE A 136 -13.90 -15.89 -17.36
N LYS A 137 -14.14 -16.08 -18.66
CA LYS A 137 -15.36 -16.73 -19.15
C LYS A 137 -15.06 -18.21 -19.33
N MET A 138 -15.60 -19.05 -18.45
CA MET A 138 -15.50 -20.49 -18.57
C MET A 138 -16.47 -20.95 -19.69
N PRO A 139 -15.99 -21.51 -20.81
CA PRO A 139 -16.89 -22.01 -21.84
C PRO A 139 -17.52 -23.32 -21.35
N GLY A 140 -18.79 -23.27 -20.96
CA GLY A 140 -19.58 -24.46 -20.60
C GLY A 140 -19.86 -24.66 -19.11
N GLU A 141 -20.26 -23.61 -18.40
CA GLU A 141 -20.90 -23.76 -17.08
C GLU A 141 -22.35 -24.28 -17.23
N ASP A 142 -22.49 -25.57 -17.55
CA ASP A 142 -23.37 -26.41 -16.75
C ASP A 142 -22.59 -26.64 -15.45
N ILE A 143 -22.63 -25.66 -14.52
CA ILE A 143 -22.24 -25.95 -13.14
C ILE A 143 -23.10 -27.14 -12.77
N LEU A 144 -22.48 -28.29 -12.47
CA LEU A 144 -23.21 -29.44 -11.94
C LEU A 144 -24.16 -28.90 -10.87
N ASP A 145 -25.47 -29.00 -11.12
CA ASP A 145 -26.49 -28.54 -10.19
C ASP A 145 -26.05 -28.96 -8.79
N ILE A 146 -26.01 -28.00 -7.86
CA ILE A 146 -25.76 -28.28 -6.45
C ILE A 146 -26.71 -29.43 -6.10
N LYS A 147 -26.18 -30.63 -5.85
CA LYS A 147 -26.99 -31.81 -5.56
C LYS A 147 -27.71 -31.58 -4.24
N GLY A 148 -28.89 -30.99 -4.32
CA GLY A 148 -29.81 -30.69 -3.24
C GLY A 148 -29.26 -29.69 -2.23
N GLU A 149 -30.10 -28.74 -1.84
CA GLU A 149 -29.98 -28.15 -0.51
C GLU A 149 -30.00 -29.29 0.51
N ARG A 150 -28.82 -29.67 1.04
CA ARG A 150 -28.78 -30.34 2.33
C ARG A 150 -29.12 -29.27 3.36
N ILE A 151 -30.42 -29.11 3.62
CA ILE A 151 -30.89 -28.52 4.86
C ILE A 151 -30.31 -29.41 5.96
N LEU A 152 -29.29 -28.91 6.66
CA LEU A 152 -28.87 -29.50 7.91
C LEU A 152 -30.04 -29.30 8.88
N GLU A 153 -30.83 -30.35 9.11
CA GLU A 153 -31.81 -30.35 10.18
C GLU A 153 -31.08 -30.24 11.51
N TYR A 154 -30.92 -29.00 11.97
CA TYR A 154 -30.45 -28.70 13.31
C TYR A 154 -31.56 -29.12 14.27
N SER A 155 -31.42 -30.30 14.89
CA SER A 155 -32.31 -30.78 15.94
C SER A 155 -32.09 -29.94 17.20
N GLY A 156 -32.79 -28.81 17.27
CA GLY A 156 -32.75 -27.88 18.38
C GLY A 156 -33.38 -28.47 19.63
N ASN A 157 -32.56 -29.05 20.50
CA ASN A 157 -32.92 -29.29 21.90
C ASN A 157 -31.93 -28.69 22.91
N ASN A 158 -30.93 -27.94 22.46
CA ASN A 158 -30.29 -26.94 23.30
C ASN A 158 -30.84 -25.58 22.90
N ALA A 159 -31.78 -25.09 23.71
CA ALA A 159 -32.30 -23.74 23.61
C ALA A 159 -31.14 -22.74 23.69
N MET A 160 -30.67 -22.31 22.53
CA MET A 160 -30.01 -21.03 22.36
C MET A 160 -31.03 -20.01 22.84
N ILE A 161 -30.84 -19.46 24.04
CA ILE A 161 -31.55 -18.26 24.46
C ILE A 161 -31.30 -17.24 23.34
N PRO A 162 -32.35 -16.74 22.65
CA PRO A 162 -32.16 -15.89 21.50
C PRO A 162 -31.59 -14.57 22.00
N SER A 163 -30.29 -14.37 21.82
CA SER A 163 -29.65 -13.06 21.92
C SER A 163 -30.03 -12.14 20.73
N TRP A 164 -31.03 -12.51 19.94
CA TRP A 164 -31.32 -11.98 18.60
C TRP A 164 -32.72 -11.33 18.56
N ASN A 165 -33.06 -10.52 19.57
CA ASN A 165 -34.35 -9.81 19.60
C ASN A 165 -34.37 -8.50 18.78
N ASN A 166 -33.27 -8.14 18.10
CA ASN A 166 -33.23 -6.96 17.23
C ASN A 166 -32.64 -7.37 15.87
N ILE A 167 -33.47 -7.92 14.99
CA ILE A 167 -33.11 -8.10 13.58
C ILE A 167 -33.66 -6.88 12.84
N GLU A 168 -32.75 -6.08 12.30
CA GLU A 168 -33.04 -5.02 11.33
C GLU A 168 -32.57 -5.55 9.97
N GLU A 169 -33.49 -5.64 9.00
CA GLU A 169 -33.17 -6.03 7.63
C GLU A 169 -32.27 -4.92 7.03
N LEU A 170 -31.04 -5.27 6.68
CA LEU A 170 -30.05 -4.31 6.18
C LEU A 170 -30.28 -4.05 4.69
N ASP A 171 -30.79 -2.86 4.38
CA ASP A 171 -30.70 -2.26 3.05
C ASP A 171 -29.22 -2.14 2.61
N GLU A 172 -29.00 -2.08 1.29
CA GLU A 172 -27.70 -1.99 0.62
C GLU A 172 -26.64 -1.28 1.48
N VAL A 173 -25.64 -2.06 1.92
CA VAL A 173 -24.52 -1.53 2.70
C VAL A 173 -23.64 -0.71 1.76
N VAL A 174 -23.98 0.57 1.63
CA VAL A 174 -23.04 1.58 1.15
C VAL A 174 -21.86 1.56 2.11
N VAL A 175 -20.73 1.03 1.64
CA VAL A 175 -19.46 1.08 2.36
C VAL A 175 -19.10 2.55 2.55
N THR A 176 -19.53 3.12 3.68
CA THR A 176 -19.03 4.40 4.16
C THR A 176 -17.64 4.11 4.66
N ALA A 177 -16.68 4.21 3.73
CA ALA A 177 -15.26 4.10 4.02
C ALA A 177 -14.97 4.84 5.32
N ASP A 178 -14.31 4.16 6.27
CA ASP A 178 -13.73 4.76 7.47
C ASP A 178 -13.13 6.09 7.04
N ARG A 179 -13.81 7.19 7.38
CA ARG A 179 -13.46 8.51 6.87
C ARG A 179 -12.03 8.71 7.33
N LYS A 180 -11.07 8.67 6.39
CA LYS A 180 -9.65 8.84 6.69
C LYS A 180 -9.57 10.04 7.60
N ALA A 181 -9.18 9.80 8.87
CA ALA A 181 -9.22 10.83 9.89
C ALA A 181 -8.60 12.09 9.31
N THR A 182 -9.35 13.19 9.33
CA THR A 182 -8.93 14.42 8.64
C THR A 182 -7.56 14.83 9.19
N LYS A 183 -6.74 15.51 8.39
CA LYS A 183 -5.40 15.95 8.82
C LYS A 183 -5.43 16.59 10.22
N LEU A 184 -6.46 17.40 10.49
CA LEU A 184 -6.73 18.03 11.77
C LEU A 184 -6.97 17.02 12.91
N GLU A 185 -7.78 15.99 12.70
CA GLU A 185 -8.04 14.95 13.72
C GLU A 185 -6.79 14.19 14.09
N ARG A 186 -5.94 13.84 13.12
CA ARG A 186 -4.67 13.15 13.39
C ARG A 186 -3.74 14.02 14.23
N LEU A 187 -3.62 15.30 13.86
CA LEU A 187 -2.76 16.24 14.57
C LEU A 187 -3.26 16.54 15.99
N ARG A 188 -4.59 16.56 16.20
CA ARG A 188 -5.18 16.74 17.55
C ARG A 188 -4.90 15.55 18.48
N LYS A 189 -4.79 14.33 17.96
CA LYS A 189 -4.46 13.15 18.78
C LYS A 189 -3.02 13.16 19.30
N THR A 190 -2.10 13.79 18.56
CA THR A 190 -0.67 13.76 18.89
C THR A 190 -0.16 15.02 19.58
N ASN A 191 -0.96 16.09 19.65
CA ASN A 191 -0.55 17.38 20.19
C ASN A 191 -1.41 17.84 21.36
N THR A 192 -0.76 18.27 22.44
CA THR A 192 -1.42 18.92 23.58
C THR A 192 -1.64 20.40 23.26
N GLY A 193 -2.86 20.76 22.88
CA GLY A 193 -3.24 22.14 22.58
C GLY A 193 -4.28 22.26 21.46
N ASN A 194 -4.68 23.49 21.15
CA ASN A 194 -5.56 23.75 20.02
C ASN A 194 -4.74 23.74 18.72
N VAL A 195 -4.98 22.75 17.87
CA VAL A 195 -4.36 22.62 16.56
C VAL A 195 -5.19 23.39 15.54
N ASP A 196 -4.52 24.27 14.79
CA ASP A 196 -5.12 24.99 13.69
C ASP A 196 -4.40 24.71 12.37
N VAL A 197 -5.10 24.10 11.40
CA VAL A 197 -4.56 23.74 10.08
C VAL A 197 -4.87 24.85 9.09
N PHE A 198 -3.87 25.25 8.30
CA PHE A 198 -3.96 26.38 7.40
C PHE A 198 -4.19 25.92 5.96
N ASP A 199 -5.37 26.23 5.45
CA ASP A 199 -5.67 26.21 4.02
C ASP A 199 -5.37 27.58 3.37
N ASP A 200 -5.56 27.67 2.06
CA ASP A 200 -5.26 28.87 1.29
C ASP A 200 -6.13 30.08 1.66
N LYS A 201 -7.39 29.85 2.04
CA LYS A 201 -8.30 30.91 2.46
C LYS A 201 -7.87 31.47 3.81
N LYS A 202 -7.51 30.59 4.73
CA LYS A 202 -7.09 30.94 6.08
C LYS A 202 -5.75 31.65 6.10
N ARG A 203 -4.77 31.21 5.29
CA ARG A 203 -3.50 31.93 5.13
C ARG A 203 -3.69 33.38 4.65
N LYS A 204 -4.68 33.63 3.79
CA LYS A 204 -5.01 34.98 3.30
C LYS A 204 -5.81 35.82 4.30
N SER A 205 -6.47 35.18 5.26
CA SER A 205 -7.32 35.85 6.25
C SER A 205 -6.50 36.54 7.35
N TYR A 206 -5.22 36.20 7.50
CA TYR A 206 -4.29 36.81 8.44
C TYR A 206 -3.16 37.49 7.68
N SER A 207 -3.00 38.80 7.87
CA SER A 207 -1.93 39.60 7.25
C SER A 207 -0.54 39.20 7.73
N ASP A 208 -0.41 38.83 9.01
CA ASP A 208 0.84 38.41 9.64
C ASP A 208 0.60 37.44 10.82
N LEU A 209 1.69 36.90 11.35
CA LEU A 209 1.65 35.98 12.50
C LEU A 209 1.15 36.69 13.78
N ALA A 210 1.45 37.97 13.94
CA ALA A 210 1.05 38.75 15.12
C ALA A 210 -0.48 38.87 15.23
N SER A 211 -1.13 39.17 14.11
CA SER A 211 -2.59 39.26 13.98
C SER A 211 -3.23 37.91 14.27
N TYR A 212 -2.68 36.83 13.69
CA TYR A 212 -3.15 35.47 13.98
C TYR A 212 -3.06 35.13 15.48
N LEU A 213 -1.89 35.29 16.09
CA LEU A 213 -1.67 34.96 17.51
C LEU A 213 -2.52 35.83 18.44
N SER A 214 -2.81 37.07 18.05
CA SER A 214 -3.71 37.96 18.78
C SER A 214 -5.13 37.40 18.85
N THR A 215 -5.64 36.78 17.77
CA THR A 215 -6.95 36.08 17.79
C THR A 215 -6.95 34.85 18.71
N LYS A 216 -5.77 34.29 19.01
CA LYS A 216 -5.61 33.15 19.91
C LYS A 216 -5.40 33.57 21.36
N GLY A 217 -5.56 34.84 21.69
CA GLY A 217 -5.55 35.35 23.05
C GLY A 217 -4.17 35.77 23.56
N PHE A 218 -3.16 35.85 22.70
CA PHE A 218 -1.89 36.50 23.03
C PHE A 218 -1.98 38.01 22.80
N GLN A 219 -1.14 38.77 23.49
CA GLN A 219 -0.82 40.15 23.15
C GLN A 219 0.47 40.11 22.36
N VAL A 220 0.41 40.53 21.09
CA VAL A 220 1.56 40.48 20.19
C VAL A 220 1.80 41.85 19.60
N TYR A 221 3.03 42.35 19.71
CA TYR A 221 3.41 43.62 19.13
C TYR A 221 4.89 43.64 18.72
N PRO A 222 5.25 44.37 17.67
CA PRO A 222 6.64 44.56 17.28
C PRO A 222 7.39 45.44 18.30
N ASN A 223 8.65 45.10 18.58
CA ASN A 223 9.56 45.94 19.35
C ASN A 223 10.99 45.76 18.83
N ALA A 224 11.65 46.84 18.38
CA ALA A 224 13.06 46.84 17.96
C ALA A 224 13.49 45.66 17.04
N GLY A 225 12.67 45.31 16.04
CA GLY A 225 12.98 44.23 15.09
C GLY A 225 12.77 42.81 15.63
N THR A 226 12.15 42.66 16.80
CA THR A 226 11.67 41.38 17.33
C THR A 226 10.17 41.44 17.60
N LEU A 227 9.54 40.26 17.68
CA LEU A 227 8.13 40.14 18.02
C LEU A 227 8.00 39.88 19.53
N VAL A 228 7.28 40.72 20.26
CA VAL A 228 6.97 40.48 21.67
C VAL A 228 5.64 39.74 21.75
N ILE A 229 5.63 38.57 22.37
CA ILE A 229 4.43 37.72 22.54
C ILE A 229 4.21 37.53 24.04
N LEU A 230 3.06 37.95 24.55
CA LEU A 230 2.69 37.82 25.96
C LEU A 230 1.33 37.13 26.09
N ASN A 231 1.20 36.21 27.04
CA ASN A 231 -0.07 35.57 27.36
C ASN A 231 -0.86 36.45 28.34
N LYS A 232 -2.09 36.81 27.94
CA LYS A 232 -2.97 37.70 28.73
C LYS A 232 -3.46 37.06 30.02
N ASN A 233 -3.52 35.73 30.09
CA ASN A 233 -4.02 34.97 31.22
C ASN A 233 -2.88 34.21 31.93
N ALA A 234 -1.87 34.94 32.41
CA ALA A 234 -0.76 34.33 33.14
C ALA A 234 -1.26 33.67 34.44
N VAL A 235 -0.90 32.41 34.66
CA VAL A 235 -1.39 31.59 35.79
C VAL A 235 -0.86 32.09 37.16
N SER A 236 0.15 32.96 37.18
CA SER A 236 0.68 33.59 38.40
C SER A 236 1.26 34.98 38.13
N ALA A 237 1.16 35.87 39.13
CA ALA A 237 1.66 37.25 39.09
C ALA A 237 3.18 37.36 38.86
N ASN A 238 3.94 36.29 39.16
CA ASN A 238 5.40 36.22 39.02
C ASN A 238 5.88 35.26 37.90
N SER A 239 4.96 34.64 37.14
CA SER A 239 5.34 33.74 36.04
C SER A 239 5.70 34.50 34.78
N ALA A 240 6.73 34.03 34.07
CA ALA A 240 7.10 34.54 32.75
C ALA A 240 5.88 34.47 31.82
N ARG A 241 5.37 35.63 31.41
CA ARG A 241 4.19 35.75 30.52
C ARG A 241 4.52 35.42 29.07
N THR A 242 5.79 35.22 28.75
CA THR A 242 6.28 34.90 27.42
C THR A 242 6.12 33.41 27.14
N PRO A 243 5.41 33.00 26.08
CA PRO A 243 5.27 31.60 25.73
C PRO A 243 6.56 31.02 25.15
N LEU A 244 6.72 29.70 25.22
CA LEU A 244 7.71 28.98 24.44
C LEU A 244 7.24 28.90 22.98
N VAL A 245 8.11 29.24 22.04
CA VAL A 245 7.79 29.15 20.61
C VAL A 245 8.72 28.19 19.90
N TYR A 246 8.14 27.21 19.21
CA TYR A 246 8.86 26.28 18.36
C TYR A 246 8.56 26.59 16.90
N LEU A 247 9.57 26.55 16.05
CA LEU A 247 9.44 26.60 14.59
C LEU A 247 10.00 25.29 14.02
N ASP A 248 9.15 24.51 13.36
CA ASP A 248 9.48 23.20 12.77
C ASP A 248 10.18 22.24 13.77
N GLY A 249 9.75 22.31 15.04
CA GLY A 249 10.27 21.49 16.13
C GLY A 249 11.48 22.09 16.86
N VAL A 250 12.04 23.21 16.38
CA VAL A 250 13.18 23.89 17.02
C VAL A 250 12.69 24.98 17.97
N LEU A 251 13.12 24.95 19.23
CA LEU A 251 12.82 25.98 20.22
C LEU A 251 13.54 27.28 19.87
N LEU A 252 12.81 28.39 19.79
CA LEU A 252 13.37 29.71 19.52
C LEU A 252 13.89 30.37 20.79
N SER A 253 15.17 30.78 20.76
CA SER A 253 15.79 31.60 21.82
C SER A 253 15.45 33.08 21.71
N SER A 254 15.05 33.54 20.52
CA SER A 254 14.57 34.89 20.22
C SER A 254 13.45 34.86 19.19
N PHE A 255 12.53 35.83 19.26
CA PHE A 255 11.41 35.97 18.34
C PHE A 255 11.71 36.92 17.17
N SER A 256 12.99 37.28 16.94
CA SER A 256 13.40 38.09 15.79
C SER A 256 13.00 37.45 14.46
N LEU A 257 13.07 36.12 14.35
CA LEU A 257 12.64 35.37 13.17
C LEU A 257 11.13 35.45 12.92
N LEU A 258 10.34 35.75 13.95
CA LEU A 258 8.88 35.84 13.87
C LEU A 258 8.40 37.22 13.39
N PHE A 259 9.27 38.24 13.44
CA PHE A 259 8.92 39.62 13.12
C PHE A 259 8.43 39.80 11.67
N ASN A 260 9.10 39.18 10.70
CA ASN A 260 8.72 39.20 9.27
C ASN A 260 8.27 37.82 8.77
N PHE A 261 7.69 37.02 9.66
CA PHE A 261 7.33 35.66 9.33
C PHE A 261 6.17 35.60 8.35
N GLN A 262 6.34 34.85 7.26
CA GLN A 262 5.35 34.77 6.19
C GLN A 262 4.28 33.72 6.51
N MET A 263 3.03 34.14 6.59
CA MET A 263 1.90 33.24 6.83
C MET A 263 1.59 32.30 5.64
N ASN A 264 2.13 32.59 4.45
CA ASN A 264 1.86 31.84 3.21
C ASN A 264 2.50 30.44 3.18
N ILE A 265 3.51 30.17 4.01
CA ILE A 265 4.18 28.86 4.15
C ILE A 265 3.69 28.07 5.37
N VAL A 266 2.79 28.60 6.18
CA VAL A 266 2.33 27.90 7.39
C VAL A 266 1.48 26.71 7.01
N ASP A 267 1.80 25.53 7.53
CA ASP A 267 0.99 24.33 7.37
C ASP A 267 -0.03 24.19 8.51
N TYR A 268 0.45 24.21 9.76
CA TYR A 268 -0.41 24.23 10.93
C TYR A 268 0.30 24.88 12.13
N ILE A 269 -0.50 25.40 13.06
CA ILE A 269 0.00 25.97 14.32
C ILE A 269 -0.71 25.30 15.49
N VAL A 270 0.05 24.86 16.48
CA VAL A 270 -0.46 24.34 17.75
C VAL A 270 -0.32 25.42 18.81
N VAL A 271 -1.43 25.77 19.45
CA VAL A 271 -1.45 26.75 20.54
C VAL A 271 -1.92 26.08 21.83
N ASN A 272 -1.05 26.06 22.83
CA ASN A 272 -1.36 25.63 24.18
C ASN A 272 -1.12 26.78 25.16
N ARG A 273 -2.16 27.55 25.46
CA ARG A 273 -2.06 28.68 26.40
C ARG A 273 -1.76 28.29 27.85
N SER A 274 -2.00 27.04 28.22
CA SER A 274 -1.79 26.54 29.59
C SER A 274 -0.36 26.10 29.86
N GLY A 275 0.41 25.78 28.81
CA GLY A 275 1.76 25.26 28.96
C GLY A 275 1.86 23.80 29.41
N VAL A 276 0.74 23.12 29.62
CA VAL A 276 0.70 21.73 30.08
C VAL A 276 1.52 20.84 29.13
N GLY A 277 2.46 20.09 29.69
CA GLY A 277 3.36 19.19 28.96
C GLY A 277 4.80 19.68 28.77
N GLU A 278 5.11 20.96 29.05
CA GLU A 278 6.46 21.53 28.85
C GLU A 278 7.14 21.99 30.16
N GLY A 279 6.66 21.51 31.31
CA GLY A 279 7.21 21.81 32.64
C GLY A 279 7.10 23.28 33.07
N VAL A 280 7.92 23.70 34.03
CA VAL A 280 7.90 25.06 34.63
C VAL A 280 8.13 26.16 33.59
N ARG A 281 8.89 25.86 32.53
CA ARG A 281 9.20 26.80 31.44
C ARG A 281 7.99 27.06 30.53
N GLY A 282 6.97 26.20 30.57
CA GLY A 282 5.73 26.37 29.80
C GLY A 282 4.73 27.34 30.41
N ALA A 283 4.98 27.93 31.58
CA ALA A 283 4.00 28.74 32.32
C ALA A 283 3.41 29.93 31.52
N GLY A 284 4.13 30.45 30.53
CA GLY A 284 3.65 31.49 29.60
C GLY A 284 2.80 30.97 28.44
N GLY A 285 2.63 29.65 28.30
CA GLY A 285 2.03 28.97 27.16
C GLY A 285 3.07 28.46 26.16
N VAL A 286 2.61 27.72 25.15
CA VAL A 286 3.43 27.07 24.12
C VAL A 286 2.79 27.28 22.76
N ILE A 287 3.59 27.69 21.78
CA ILE A 287 3.20 27.87 20.39
C ILE A 287 4.14 27.02 19.53
N LYS A 288 3.61 26.11 18.72
CA LYS A 288 4.42 25.32 17.76
C LYS A 288 3.95 25.65 16.35
N ILE A 289 4.84 26.17 15.52
CA ILE A 289 4.58 26.59 14.15
C ILE A 289 5.25 25.57 13.24
N TYR A 290 4.47 25.01 12.31
CA TYR A 290 4.97 24.07 11.30
C TYR A 290 4.76 24.66 9.92
N THR A 291 5.80 24.60 9.08
CA THR A 291 5.82 25.17 7.75
C THR A 291 5.84 24.09 6.66
N ASP A 292 5.29 24.44 5.51
CA ASP A 292 5.42 23.70 4.26
C ASP A 292 5.82 24.68 3.14
N PRO A 293 7.14 24.90 2.93
CA PRO A 293 7.66 25.78 1.89
C PRO A 293 7.28 25.34 0.47
N SER A 294 6.90 24.07 0.26
CA SER A 294 6.52 23.54 -1.05
C SER A 294 5.24 24.18 -1.59
N VAL A 295 4.36 24.67 -0.70
CA VAL A 295 3.12 25.36 -1.06
C VAL A 295 3.39 26.57 -1.96
N ASN A 296 4.41 27.36 -1.63
CA ASN A 296 4.77 28.54 -2.42
C ASN A 296 5.47 28.15 -3.74
N LEU A 297 6.29 27.10 -3.73
CA LEU A 297 6.97 26.61 -4.93
C LEU A 297 5.96 26.06 -5.96
N ILE A 298 4.99 25.28 -5.50
CA ILE A 298 3.91 24.73 -6.34
C ILE A 298 3.01 25.86 -6.88
N LYS A 299 2.72 26.88 -6.08
CA LYS A 299 1.92 28.03 -6.55
C LYS A 299 2.66 28.93 -7.53
N LYS A 300 3.96 29.12 -7.34
CA LYS A 300 4.78 30.01 -8.18
C LYS A 300 5.16 29.38 -9.52
N TYR A 301 5.39 28.07 -9.56
CA TYR A 301 5.88 27.38 -10.75
C TYR A 301 4.92 26.32 -11.31
N GLY A 302 3.82 26.04 -10.62
CA GLY A 302 2.93 24.92 -10.96
C GLY A 302 3.58 23.57 -10.66
N LYS A 303 2.80 22.49 -10.78
CA LYS A 303 3.39 21.14 -10.94
C LYS A 303 4.12 21.11 -12.27
N VAL A 304 5.43 20.83 -12.25
CA VAL A 304 6.27 20.71 -13.46
C VAL A 304 6.20 19.33 -14.11
N TYR A 305 5.25 18.50 -13.68
CA TYR A 305 5.06 17.13 -14.16
C TYR A 305 3.58 16.87 -14.43
N GLN A 306 3.32 15.90 -15.29
CA GLN A 306 1.99 15.35 -15.54
C GLN A 306 1.77 14.12 -14.66
N GLU A 307 0.59 13.99 -14.06
CA GLU A 307 0.18 12.79 -13.32
C GLU A 307 -0.76 11.96 -14.18
N TYR A 308 -0.61 10.63 -14.13
CA TYR A 308 -1.49 9.68 -14.80
C TYR A 308 -2.02 8.66 -13.80
N GLU A 309 -3.30 8.33 -13.95
CA GLU A 309 -3.95 7.27 -13.17
C GLU A 309 -3.54 5.90 -13.72
N VAL A 310 -3.31 4.97 -12.82
CA VAL A 310 -2.92 3.61 -13.16
C VAL A 310 -4.17 2.73 -13.08
N PRO A 311 -4.60 2.10 -14.19
CA PRO A 311 -5.90 1.42 -14.25
C PRO A 311 -5.91 0.09 -13.48
N LEU A 312 -4.76 -0.57 -13.36
CA LEU A 312 -4.57 -1.80 -12.59
C LEU A 312 -3.49 -1.58 -11.54
N THR A 313 -3.71 -2.04 -10.31
CA THR A 313 -2.77 -1.85 -9.21
C THR A 313 -2.74 -3.08 -8.31
N TYR A 314 -1.65 -3.23 -7.57
CA TYR A 314 -1.49 -4.23 -6.53
C TYR A 314 -2.20 -3.80 -5.25
N SER A 315 -2.71 -4.80 -4.53
CA SER A 315 -3.31 -4.57 -3.23
C SER A 315 -2.24 -4.18 -2.21
N LYS A 316 -2.62 -3.29 -1.30
CA LYS A 316 -1.78 -2.99 -0.15
C LYS A 316 -1.89 -4.12 0.86
N THR A 317 -0.81 -4.43 1.56
CA THR A 317 -0.85 -5.30 2.73
C THR A 317 -1.88 -4.76 3.71
N LYS A 318 -2.97 -5.51 3.90
CA LYS A 318 -3.99 -5.20 4.90
C LYS A 318 -3.48 -5.68 6.25
N LYS A 319 -3.65 -4.86 7.29
CA LYS A 319 -3.50 -5.39 8.65
C LYS A 319 -4.69 -6.27 8.94
N PHE A 320 -4.42 -7.49 9.41
CA PHE A 320 -5.47 -8.34 9.94
C PHE A 320 -6.13 -7.67 11.14
N TYR A 321 -7.44 -7.82 11.27
CA TYR A 321 -8.14 -7.56 12.52
C TYR A 321 -8.92 -8.83 12.88
N THR A 322 -8.83 -9.24 14.14
CA THR A 322 -9.70 -10.30 14.65
C THR A 322 -11.11 -9.70 14.81
N PRO A 323 -12.16 -10.32 14.25
CA PRO A 323 -13.53 -9.91 14.52
C PRO A 323 -13.82 -9.95 16.03
N LYS A 324 -14.73 -9.09 16.50
CA LYS A 324 -15.21 -9.16 17.88
C LYS A 324 -16.28 -10.23 17.98
N TYR A 325 -15.99 -11.30 18.70
CA TYR A 325 -16.96 -12.35 19.00
C TYR A 325 -17.60 -12.10 20.36
N SER A 326 -18.89 -12.43 20.49
CA SER A 326 -19.62 -12.33 21.77
C SER A 326 -19.21 -13.41 22.77
N SER A 327 -18.81 -14.59 22.28
CA SER A 327 -18.30 -15.69 23.09
C SER A 327 -17.39 -16.59 22.27
N PHE A 328 -16.21 -16.91 22.82
CA PHE A 328 -15.28 -17.89 22.25
C PHE A 328 -15.69 -19.34 22.53
N GLN A 329 -16.65 -19.57 23.42
CA GLN A 329 -17.11 -20.92 23.77
C GLN A 329 -18.35 -21.37 22.99
N SER A 330 -18.89 -20.51 22.11
CA SER A 330 -20.04 -20.83 21.26
C SER A 330 -19.68 -21.83 20.16
N ASP A 331 -20.63 -22.69 19.77
CA ASP A 331 -20.45 -23.65 18.68
C ASP A 331 -20.07 -22.93 17.37
N PHE A 332 -20.69 -21.77 17.10
CA PHE A 332 -20.34 -20.93 15.96
C PHE A 332 -18.86 -20.52 15.96
N TYR A 333 -18.32 -20.10 17.10
CA TYR A 333 -16.92 -19.73 17.18
C TYR A 333 -16.00 -20.94 17.03
N LYS A 334 -16.38 -22.08 17.61
CA LYS A 334 -15.60 -23.33 17.49
C LYS A 334 -15.52 -23.83 16.05
N GLU A 335 -16.57 -23.61 15.25
CA GLU A 335 -16.61 -24.04 13.84
C GLU A 335 -16.06 -23.00 12.86
N TYR A 336 -16.33 -21.70 13.08
CA TYR A 336 -16.07 -20.63 12.10
C TYR A 336 -15.26 -19.45 12.65
N GLY A 337 -14.88 -19.48 13.93
CA GLY A 337 -14.11 -18.44 14.59
C GLY A 337 -12.71 -18.30 13.99
N VAL A 338 -12.33 -17.08 13.66
CA VAL A 338 -10.97 -16.76 13.22
C VAL A 338 -10.20 -16.23 14.42
N ILE A 339 -9.13 -16.93 14.81
CA ILE A 339 -8.27 -16.52 15.93
C ILE A 339 -7.27 -15.46 15.46
N HIS A 340 -6.49 -15.78 14.43
CA HIS A 340 -5.43 -14.91 13.93
C HIS A 340 -5.09 -15.20 12.45
N TRP A 341 -4.48 -14.23 11.78
CA TRP A 341 -3.90 -14.38 10.44
C TRP A 341 -2.58 -13.61 10.38
N VAL A 342 -1.52 -14.30 9.98
CA VAL A 342 -0.16 -13.74 9.90
C VAL A 342 0.32 -13.78 8.44
N PRO A 343 0.32 -12.64 7.73
CA PRO A 343 0.84 -12.58 6.37
C PRO A 343 2.38 -12.53 6.33
N ASP A 344 2.97 -12.96 5.20
CA ASP A 344 4.42 -12.84 4.90
C ASP A 344 5.34 -13.49 5.96
N LEU A 345 4.98 -14.68 6.44
CA LEU A 345 5.86 -15.50 7.28
C LEU A 345 7.02 -16.05 6.45
N ARG A 346 8.24 -15.82 6.93
CA ARG A 346 9.46 -16.36 6.33
C ARG A 346 10.09 -17.39 7.25
N THR A 347 10.56 -18.48 6.65
CA THR A 347 11.31 -19.50 7.38
C THR A 347 12.72 -19.01 7.67
N ASP A 348 13.28 -19.48 8.79
CA ASP A 348 14.70 -19.34 9.10
C ASP A 348 15.57 -20.23 8.21
N SER A 349 16.89 -20.21 8.42
CA SER A 349 17.85 -21.03 7.68
C SER A 349 17.66 -22.54 7.84
N MET A 350 16.87 -22.98 8.82
CA MET A 350 16.54 -24.38 9.08
C MET A 350 15.14 -24.75 8.59
N GLY A 351 14.37 -23.82 8.03
CA GLY A 351 13.02 -24.05 7.54
C GLY A 351 11.91 -23.83 8.58
N ASN A 352 12.23 -23.32 9.78
CA ASN A 352 11.26 -23.11 10.85
C ASN A 352 10.70 -21.68 10.84
N PHE A 353 9.51 -21.49 11.38
CA PHE A 353 8.92 -20.17 11.62
C PHE A 353 8.23 -20.15 12.98
N LEU A 354 8.24 -18.97 13.63
CA LEU A 354 7.64 -18.76 14.95
C LEU A 354 6.63 -17.62 14.86
N PHE A 355 5.45 -17.81 15.43
CA PHE A 355 4.42 -16.79 15.56
C PHE A 355 3.65 -16.99 16.87
N SER A 356 2.91 -15.96 17.28
CA SER A 356 2.05 -16.01 18.47
C SER A 356 0.62 -15.70 18.06
N ILE A 357 -0.33 -16.32 18.75
CA ILE A 357 -1.76 -16.09 18.55
C ILE A 357 -2.37 -15.60 19.88
N PRO A 358 -3.48 -14.85 19.84
CA PRO A 358 -4.26 -14.56 21.04
C PRO A 358 -4.72 -15.86 21.71
N ASP A 359 -4.71 -15.88 23.04
CA ASP A 359 -5.30 -16.97 23.82
C ASP A 359 -6.82 -16.81 23.83
N THR A 360 -7.50 -17.79 23.25
CA THR A 360 -8.96 -17.84 23.12
C THR A 360 -9.57 -18.96 23.98
N ASP A 361 -8.79 -19.54 24.89
CA ASP A 361 -9.20 -20.61 25.81
C ASP A 361 -9.80 -21.82 25.05
N GLN A 362 -9.16 -22.16 23.92
CA GLN A 362 -9.49 -23.31 23.09
C GLN A 362 -8.37 -24.35 23.19
N ASP A 363 -8.73 -25.60 23.46
CA ASP A 363 -7.77 -26.71 23.56
C ASP A 363 -7.22 -27.11 22.18
N GLU A 364 -8.00 -26.91 21.11
CA GLU A 364 -7.63 -27.31 19.75
C GLU A 364 -7.84 -26.17 18.75
N VAL A 365 -6.90 -26.01 17.83
CA VAL A 365 -6.97 -25.03 16.75
C VAL A 365 -6.62 -25.65 15.41
N LYS A 366 -7.32 -25.22 14.36
CA LYS A 366 -7.02 -25.60 12.98
C LYS A 366 -6.21 -24.50 12.30
N LEU A 367 -4.98 -24.83 11.92
CA LEU A 367 -4.07 -23.95 11.20
C LEU A 367 -4.19 -24.20 9.70
N PHE A 368 -4.30 -23.14 8.91
CA PHE A 368 -4.20 -23.16 7.46
C PHE A 368 -2.88 -22.50 7.05
N ILE A 369 -2.04 -23.24 6.33
CA ILE A 369 -0.71 -22.81 5.90
C ILE A 369 -0.72 -22.73 4.38
N GLU A 370 -0.57 -21.52 3.87
CA GLU A 370 -0.53 -21.24 2.43
C GLU A 370 0.72 -20.45 2.08
N GLY A 371 1.34 -20.77 0.94
CA GLY A 371 2.54 -20.06 0.52
C GLY A 371 3.09 -20.48 -0.83
N ILE A 372 4.22 -19.89 -1.19
CA ILE A 372 4.97 -20.20 -2.40
C ILE A 372 6.44 -20.42 -2.06
N SER A 373 7.04 -21.48 -2.59
CA SER A 373 8.47 -21.75 -2.41
C SER A 373 9.35 -20.86 -3.28
N ALA A 374 10.65 -20.79 -3.00
CA ALA A 374 11.61 -20.06 -3.83
C ALA A 374 11.67 -20.57 -5.29
N LYS A 375 11.18 -21.78 -5.56
CA LYS A 375 11.08 -22.37 -6.91
C LYS A 375 9.71 -22.14 -7.56
N GLY A 376 8.83 -21.35 -6.94
CA GLY A 376 7.49 -21.06 -7.46
C GLY A 376 6.45 -22.15 -7.21
N GLN A 377 6.71 -23.11 -6.31
CA GLN A 377 5.75 -24.17 -5.99
C GLN A 377 4.76 -23.69 -4.93
N TYR A 378 3.47 -23.92 -5.16
CA TYR A 378 2.41 -23.59 -4.20
C TYR A 378 2.36 -24.62 -3.07
N LEU A 379 2.18 -24.13 -1.85
CA LEU A 379 1.94 -24.90 -0.63
C LEU A 379 0.55 -24.55 -0.11
N SER A 380 -0.26 -25.55 0.18
CA SER A 380 -1.53 -25.41 0.91
C SER A 380 -1.68 -26.64 1.81
N GLU A 381 -1.70 -26.42 3.13
CA GLU A 381 -1.81 -27.47 4.13
C GLU A 381 -2.74 -27.02 5.26
N SER A 382 -3.53 -27.94 5.82
CA SER A 382 -4.32 -27.70 7.03
C SER A 382 -3.91 -28.68 8.13
N LYS A 383 -3.68 -28.18 9.34
CA LYS A 383 -3.21 -28.97 10.48
C LYS A 383 -4.00 -28.64 11.74
N ASN A 384 -4.44 -29.66 12.46
CA ASN A 384 -5.02 -29.50 13.79
C ASN A 384 -3.90 -29.56 14.83
N ILE A 385 -3.91 -28.62 15.79
CA ILE A 385 -2.90 -28.50 16.83
C ILE A 385 -3.62 -28.37 18.17
N THR A 386 -3.21 -29.17 19.14
CA THR A 386 -3.65 -29.04 20.54
C THR A 386 -2.77 -28.02 21.24
N LEU A 387 -3.38 -26.97 21.79
CA LEU A 387 -2.73 -25.97 22.63
C LEU A 387 -2.59 -26.56 24.06
N LYS A 388 -1.45 -26.33 24.72
CA LYS A 388 -1.14 -26.87 26.05
C LYS A 388 -1.27 -25.83 27.14
#